data_AF-A0A920K0T0-F1
#
_entry.id   AF-A0A920K0T0-F1
#
_cell.length_a   1.000
_cell.length_b   1.000
_cell.length_c   1.000
_cell.angle_alpha   90.00
_cell.angle_beta   90.00
_cell.angle_gamma   90.00
#
_symmetry.space_group_name_H-M   'P 1'
#
loop_
_entity.id
_entity.type
_entity.pdbx_description
1 polymer ?
#
loop_
_entity_poly.entity_id
_entity_poly.type
_entity_poly.pdbx_seq_one_letter_code
_entity_poly.pdbx_strand_id
1 'polypeptide(L)'
;MSKFLGPLYHQRTNDCRNSTAVVVRCLDEIIGEIAVRKHSVATPLSKYIGKIQAKELKVLVNARRWDVYSNKFKDFSELKKYLFDTTVILFRVAAGCERGKNEKDFQNACMAIALANYLMATPGLKKAGKVPISGLPTNEIEEQCKISLENLEIAKIKWSDFTEQEQWVLFTGWKSKKILSSIAKNLDKLDSTVAKLENRRMTFTFVMKAFLKTF
;
A
#
# COMPACT_ATOMS: atom_id res chain seq x y z
N MET A 1 -36.87 1.54 -14.47
CA MET A 1 -36.68 1.05 -13.08
C MET A 1 -35.39 1.65 -12.49
N SER A 2 -35.33 2.98 -12.39
CA SER A 2 -34.14 3.74 -11.97
C SER A 2 -34.60 4.89 -11.08
N LYS A 3 -34.80 4.63 -9.78
CA LYS A 3 -35.15 5.69 -8.80
C LYS A 3 -34.85 5.39 -7.33
N PHE A 4 -34.02 4.39 -6.99
CA PHE A 4 -33.82 3.96 -5.59
C PHE A 4 -32.37 3.94 -5.05
N LEU A 5 -31.42 4.67 -5.65
CA LEU A 5 -30.02 4.72 -5.17
C LEU A 5 -29.50 6.13 -4.81
N GLY A 6 -30.31 7.18 -4.90
CA GLY A 6 -29.88 8.58 -4.68
C GLY A 6 -29.49 8.94 -3.23
N PRO A 7 -30.29 8.60 -2.19
CA PRO A 7 -30.05 9.12 -0.83
C PRO A 7 -28.84 8.48 -0.13
N LEU A 8 -28.64 7.17 -0.32
CA LEU A 8 -27.58 6.40 0.34
C LEU A 8 -26.19 6.70 -0.24
N TYR A 9 -26.10 7.05 -1.52
CA TYR A 9 -24.83 7.46 -2.15
C TYR A 9 -24.38 8.83 -1.62
N HIS A 10 -25.31 9.78 -1.49
CA HIS A 10 -24.98 11.11 -1.01
C HIS A 10 -24.58 11.15 0.47
N GLN A 11 -25.27 10.41 1.35
CA GLN A 11 -24.89 10.29 2.77
C GLN A 11 -23.48 9.69 2.93
N ARG A 12 -23.17 8.62 2.18
CA ARG A 12 -21.86 7.94 2.26
C ARG A 12 -20.71 8.82 1.74
N THR A 13 -20.95 9.64 0.72
CA THR A 13 -19.94 10.61 0.23
C THR A 13 -19.68 11.75 1.22
N ASN A 14 -20.71 12.18 1.96
CA ASN A 14 -20.56 13.25 2.96
C ASN A 14 -19.83 12.74 4.23
N ASP A 15 -20.08 11.51 4.67
CA ASP A 15 -19.31 10.89 5.75
C ASP A 15 -17.83 10.67 5.38
N CYS A 16 -17.55 10.22 4.16
CA CYS A 16 -16.17 10.09 3.68
C CYS A 16 -15.43 11.44 3.58
N ARG A 17 -16.12 12.51 3.14
CA ARG A 17 -15.57 13.88 3.14
C ARG A 17 -15.29 14.39 4.56
N ASN A 18 -16.20 14.12 5.50
CA ASN A 18 -16.02 14.54 6.89
C ASN A 18 -14.90 13.75 7.58
N SER A 19 -14.78 12.45 7.34
CA SER A 19 -13.72 11.62 7.93
C SER A 19 -12.32 11.94 7.37
N THR A 20 -12.18 12.15 6.05
CA THR A 20 -10.90 12.64 5.50
C THR A 20 -10.59 14.06 5.95
N ALA A 21 -11.57 14.95 6.10
CA ALA A 21 -11.34 16.28 6.65
C ALA A 21 -10.84 16.24 8.10
N VAL A 22 -11.30 15.28 8.92
CA VAL A 22 -10.82 15.11 10.29
C VAL A 22 -9.38 14.60 10.32
N VAL A 23 -9.03 13.59 9.52
CA VAL A 23 -7.66 13.04 9.49
C VAL A 23 -6.65 14.07 8.98
N VAL A 24 -6.98 14.78 7.89
CA VAL A 24 -6.12 15.83 7.33
C VAL A 24 -5.86 16.94 8.36
N ARG A 25 -6.88 17.36 9.10
CA ARG A 25 -6.74 18.38 10.16
C ARG A 25 -5.89 17.90 11.34
N CYS A 26 -6.04 16.64 11.76
CA CYS A 26 -5.20 16.10 12.84
C CYS A 26 -3.71 16.06 12.45
N LEU A 27 -3.40 15.72 11.19
CA LEU A 27 -2.02 15.78 10.70
C LEU A 27 -1.51 17.23 10.67
N ASP A 28 -2.35 18.20 10.29
CA ASP A 28 -1.99 19.62 10.33
C ASP A 28 -1.70 20.12 11.75
N GLU A 29 -2.44 19.64 12.75
CA GLU A 29 -2.17 19.93 14.17
C GLU A 29 -0.80 19.39 14.61
N ILE A 30 -0.46 18.15 14.24
CA ILE A 30 0.87 17.56 14.53
C ILE A 30 1.98 18.32 13.79
N ILE A 31 1.76 18.72 12.54
CA ILE A 31 2.71 19.50 11.76
C ILE A 31 2.95 20.89 12.38
N GLY A 32 1.88 21.50 12.89
CA GLY A 32 1.90 22.77 13.61
C GLY A 32 2.44 22.66 15.03
N GLU A 33 2.73 21.44 15.52
CA GLU A 33 3.21 21.18 16.87
C GLU A 33 2.28 21.73 17.96
N ILE A 34 0.97 21.74 17.66
CA ILE A 34 -0.09 22.15 18.59
C ILE A 34 -0.80 20.93 19.18
N ALA A 35 -1.54 21.16 20.27
CA ALA A 35 -2.31 20.10 20.91
C ALA A 35 -3.33 19.49 19.93
N VAL A 36 -3.18 18.18 19.67
CA VAL A 36 -4.10 17.44 18.81
C VAL A 36 -5.44 17.29 19.51
N ARG A 37 -6.52 17.57 18.78
CA ARG A 37 -7.90 17.40 19.26
C ARG A 37 -8.14 16.00 19.83
N LYS A 38 -8.98 15.90 20.87
CA LYS A 38 -9.34 14.60 21.47
C LYS A 38 -10.04 13.72 20.44
N HIS A 39 -9.37 12.65 20.04
CA HIS A 39 -9.87 11.66 19.09
C HIS A 39 -9.23 10.31 19.38
N SER A 40 -10.01 9.23 19.34
CA SER A 40 -9.58 7.88 19.72
C SER A 40 -8.35 7.37 18.96
N VAL A 41 -8.13 7.87 17.74
CA VAL A 41 -6.99 7.50 16.89
C VAL A 41 -5.93 8.60 16.77
N ALA A 42 -6.33 9.88 16.73
CA ALA A 42 -5.37 10.95 16.45
C ALA A 42 -4.51 11.28 17.67
N THR A 43 -5.11 11.27 18.87
CA THR A 43 -4.41 11.52 20.13
C THR A 43 -3.35 10.47 20.46
N PRO A 44 -3.56 9.14 20.28
CA PRO A 44 -2.46 8.19 20.42
C PRO A 44 -1.44 8.32 19.30
N LEU A 45 -1.87 8.52 18.04
CA LEU A 45 -0.95 8.64 16.91
C LEU A 45 0.06 9.79 17.09
N SER A 46 -0.39 10.95 17.60
CA SER A 46 0.46 12.12 17.83
C SER A 46 1.57 11.90 18.86
N LYS A 47 1.51 10.81 19.64
CA LYS A 47 2.57 10.41 20.59
C LYS A 47 3.71 9.64 19.92
N TYR A 48 3.47 9.10 18.72
CA TYR A 48 4.42 8.21 18.02
C TYR A 48 5.00 8.81 16.74
N ILE A 49 4.40 9.88 16.21
CA ILE A 49 4.88 10.53 14.98
C ILE A 49 5.22 11.99 15.22
N GLY A 50 6.29 12.46 14.56
CA GLY A 50 6.68 13.86 14.56
C GLY A 50 6.18 14.60 13.32
N LYS A 51 6.59 15.87 13.22
CA LYS A 51 6.25 16.79 12.13
C LYS A 51 6.61 16.26 10.73
N ILE A 52 7.75 15.59 10.59
CA ILE A 52 8.22 15.06 9.31
C ILE A 52 7.30 13.92 8.85
N GLN A 53 7.06 12.93 9.70
CA GLN A 53 6.16 11.81 9.39
C GLN A 53 4.73 12.29 9.13
N ALA A 54 4.25 13.28 9.88
CA ALA A 54 2.92 13.84 9.66
C ALA A 54 2.78 14.50 8.28
N LYS A 55 3.83 15.19 7.79
CA LYS A 55 3.87 15.72 6.41
C LYS A 55 3.81 14.60 5.37
N GLU A 56 4.57 13.52 5.57
CA GLU A 56 4.56 12.36 4.68
C GLU A 56 3.18 11.69 4.66
N LEU A 57 2.59 11.41 5.83
CA LEU A 57 1.24 10.86 5.93
C LEU A 57 0.18 11.77 5.28
N LYS A 58 0.37 13.09 5.28
CA LYS A 58 -0.53 14.01 4.59
C LYS A 58 -0.50 13.80 3.07
N VAL A 59 0.67 13.52 2.49
CA VAL A 59 0.80 13.13 1.06
C VAL A 59 0.01 11.84 0.81
N LEU A 60 0.17 10.83 1.68
CA LEU A 60 -0.56 9.57 1.58
C LEU A 60 -2.07 9.74 1.62
N VAL A 61 -2.59 10.51 2.58
CA VAL A 61 -4.03 10.76 2.72
C VAL A 61 -4.59 11.48 1.50
N ASN A 62 -3.83 12.41 0.92
CA ASN A 62 -4.21 13.09 -0.31
C ASN A 62 -4.22 12.13 -1.51
N ALA A 63 -3.24 11.24 -1.64
CA ALA A 63 -3.21 10.25 -2.71
C ALA A 63 -4.39 9.28 -2.63
N ARG A 64 -4.83 8.91 -1.43
CA ARG A 64 -6.02 8.08 -1.18
C ARG A 64 -7.34 8.70 -1.65
N ARG A 65 -7.39 10.00 -1.94
CA ARG A 65 -8.57 10.63 -2.59
C ARG A 65 -8.86 10.03 -3.96
N TRP A 66 -7.84 9.49 -4.63
CA TRP A 66 -8.00 8.80 -5.91
C TRP A 66 -9.01 7.64 -5.79
N ASP A 67 -9.03 6.93 -4.66
CA ASP A 67 -9.89 5.77 -4.42
C ASP A 67 -11.38 6.12 -4.37
N VAL A 68 -11.72 7.40 -4.20
CA VAL A 68 -13.11 7.89 -4.26
C VAL A 68 -13.64 7.80 -5.70
N TYR A 69 -12.79 8.04 -6.69
CA TYR A 69 -13.17 8.10 -8.09
C TYR A 69 -12.90 6.78 -8.83
N SER A 70 -13.48 6.62 -10.02
CA SER A 70 -13.29 5.43 -10.87
C SER A 70 -12.47 5.73 -12.13
N ASN A 71 -11.59 6.72 -12.05
CA ASN A 71 -10.69 7.07 -13.14
C ASN A 71 -9.66 5.95 -13.34
N LYS A 72 -9.27 5.72 -14.60
CA LYS A 72 -8.10 4.89 -14.91
C LYS A 72 -6.83 5.69 -14.67
N PHE A 73 -5.73 4.98 -14.42
CA PHE A 73 -4.40 5.59 -14.53
C PHE A 73 -4.12 5.93 -16.00
N LYS A 74 -3.47 7.09 -16.21
CA LYS A 74 -3.02 7.56 -17.52
C LYS A 74 -1.94 6.64 -18.09
N ASP A 75 -0.99 6.25 -17.24
CA ASP A 75 0.15 5.43 -17.58
C ASP A 75 0.69 4.69 -16.34
N PHE A 76 1.68 3.83 -16.56
CA PHE A 76 2.27 3.03 -15.49
C PHE A 76 3.06 3.88 -14.48
N SER A 77 3.53 5.07 -14.87
CA SER A 77 4.22 5.99 -13.97
C SER A 77 3.25 6.57 -12.93
N GLU A 78 2.03 6.90 -13.33
CA GLU A 78 0.99 7.36 -12.42
C GLU A 78 0.60 6.26 -11.40
N LEU A 79 0.48 5.01 -11.84
CA LEU A 79 0.28 3.87 -10.93
C LEU A 79 1.46 3.74 -9.95
N LYS A 80 2.71 3.80 -10.42
CA LYS A 80 3.89 3.75 -9.55
C LYS A 80 3.88 4.88 -8.53
N LYS A 81 3.53 6.10 -8.93
CA LYS A 81 3.40 7.24 -8.03
C LYS A 81 2.34 6.98 -6.97
N TYR A 82 1.18 6.47 -7.38
CA TYR A 82 0.11 6.11 -6.46
C TYR A 82 0.56 5.04 -5.45
N LEU A 83 1.26 3.99 -5.89
CA LEU A 83 1.80 2.95 -4.99
C LEU A 83 2.84 3.52 -4.01
N PHE A 84 3.71 4.41 -4.49
CA PHE A 84 4.68 5.10 -3.66
C PHE A 84 3.99 5.94 -2.58
N ASP A 85 3.12 6.86 -3.00
CA ASP A 85 2.45 7.80 -2.11
C ASP A 85 1.60 7.08 -1.06
N THR A 86 1.05 5.90 -1.40
CA THR A 86 0.07 5.23 -0.55
C THR A 86 0.60 4.09 0.29
N THR A 87 1.68 3.44 -0.13
CA THR A 87 2.22 2.27 0.57
C THR A 87 3.66 2.51 1.01
N VAL A 88 4.53 3.03 0.14
CA VAL A 88 5.93 3.27 0.51
C VAL A 88 6.04 4.35 1.57
N ILE A 89 5.27 5.43 1.45
CA ILE A 89 5.21 6.45 2.51
C ILE A 89 4.75 5.83 3.84
N LEU A 90 3.70 4.99 3.83
CA LEU A 90 3.22 4.33 5.04
C LEU A 90 4.31 3.48 5.69
N PHE A 91 5.04 2.73 4.86
CA PHE A 91 6.10 1.83 5.30
C PHE A 91 7.31 2.60 5.85
N ARG A 92 7.67 3.72 5.23
CA ARG A 92 8.71 4.64 5.75
C ARG A 92 8.32 5.21 7.11
N VAL A 93 7.09 5.68 7.27
CA VAL A 93 6.61 6.19 8.57
C VAL A 93 6.58 5.09 9.62
N ALA A 94 6.16 3.87 9.25
CA ALA A 94 6.15 2.72 10.14
C ALA A 94 7.56 2.22 10.53
N ALA A 95 8.55 2.40 9.65
CA ALA A 95 9.95 2.10 9.92
C ALA A 95 10.62 3.11 10.88
N GLY A 96 9.99 4.26 11.12
CA GLY A 96 10.46 5.26 12.08
C GLY A 96 11.44 6.29 11.49
N CYS A 97 12.07 7.07 12.37
CA CYS A 97 13.03 8.12 11.99
C CYS A 97 14.40 7.56 11.57
N GLU A 98 14.80 6.44 12.16
CA GLU A 98 16.10 5.82 11.93
C GLU A 98 16.08 5.14 10.57
N ARG A 99 16.87 5.68 9.64
CA ARG A 99 17.02 5.12 8.30
C ARG A 99 18.16 4.11 8.30
N GLY A 100 17.92 2.93 7.74
CA GLY A 100 18.97 1.95 7.50
C GLY A 100 20.02 2.47 6.53
N LYS A 101 21.12 1.73 6.40
CA LYS A 101 22.23 2.11 5.51
C LYS A 101 21.83 2.08 4.02
N ASN A 102 20.69 1.47 3.71
CA ASN A 102 20.30 1.14 2.35
C ASN A 102 18.85 1.55 2.02
N GLU A 103 18.60 2.86 2.10
CA GLU A 103 17.28 3.46 1.86
C GLU A 103 16.70 3.12 0.48
N LYS A 104 17.55 3.01 -0.55
CA LYS A 104 17.11 2.69 -1.92
C LYS A 104 16.54 1.28 -2.01
N ASP A 105 17.24 0.29 -1.45
CA ASP A 105 16.79 -1.09 -1.51
C ASP A 105 15.56 -1.32 -0.61
N PHE A 106 15.47 -0.63 0.53
CA PHE A 106 14.26 -0.62 1.35
C PHE A 106 13.06 -0.09 0.56
N GLN A 107 13.20 1.06 -0.11
CA GLN A 107 12.14 1.63 -0.95
C GLN A 107 11.75 0.69 -2.10
N ASN A 108 12.72 0.08 -2.77
CA ASN A 108 12.47 -0.84 -3.87
C ASN A 108 11.68 -2.08 -3.41
N ALA A 109 12.02 -2.63 -2.24
CA ALA A 109 11.26 -3.72 -1.64
C ALA A 109 9.84 -3.27 -1.25
N CYS A 110 9.68 -2.08 -0.67
CA CYS A 110 8.36 -1.50 -0.37
C CYS A 110 7.50 -1.35 -1.64
N MET A 111 8.08 -0.88 -2.75
CA MET A 111 7.39 -0.78 -4.04
C MET A 111 6.96 -2.16 -4.57
N ALA A 112 7.80 -3.18 -4.43
CA ALA A 112 7.45 -4.54 -4.81
C ALA A 112 6.27 -5.10 -4.00
N ILE A 113 6.27 -4.85 -2.68
CA ILE A 113 5.15 -5.24 -1.80
C ILE A 113 3.87 -4.48 -2.17
N ALA A 114 3.98 -3.18 -2.45
CA ALA A 114 2.87 -2.35 -2.88
C ALA A 114 2.23 -2.88 -4.17
N LEU A 115 3.04 -3.19 -5.18
CA LEU A 115 2.56 -3.76 -6.44
C LEU A 115 1.89 -5.12 -6.22
N ALA A 116 2.51 -6.01 -5.44
CA ALA A 116 1.96 -7.33 -5.14
C ALA A 116 0.57 -7.21 -4.49
N ASN A 117 0.43 -6.37 -3.46
CA ASN A 117 -0.83 -6.18 -2.76
C ASN A 117 -1.88 -5.52 -3.65
N TYR A 118 -1.49 -4.57 -4.51
CA TYR A 118 -2.41 -3.90 -5.43
C TYR A 118 -2.96 -4.87 -6.50
N LEU A 119 -2.10 -5.72 -7.06
CA LEU A 119 -2.52 -6.76 -8.00
C LEU A 119 -3.41 -7.80 -7.32
N MET A 120 -3.11 -8.16 -6.06
CA MET A 120 -3.97 -9.04 -5.26
C MET A 120 -5.35 -8.41 -5.03
N ALA A 121 -5.43 -7.10 -4.77
CA ALA A 121 -6.68 -6.39 -4.59
C ALA A 121 -7.49 -6.16 -5.88
N THR A 122 -6.85 -6.29 -7.05
CA THR A 122 -7.45 -5.92 -8.34
C THR A 122 -8.81 -6.58 -8.63
N PRO A 123 -9.03 -7.89 -8.40
CA PRO A 123 -10.33 -8.50 -8.62
C PRO A 123 -11.42 -7.94 -7.69
N GLY A 124 -11.09 -7.65 -6.44
CA GLY A 124 -12.01 -7.01 -5.49
C GLY A 124 -12.35 -5.58 -5.92
N LEU A 125 -11.36 -4.83 -6.38
CA LEU A 125 -11.55 -3.47 -6.92
C LEU A 125 -12.45 -3.47 -8.17
N LYS A 126 -12.26 -4.42 -9.10
CA LYS A 126 -13.15 -4.61 -10.26
C LYS A 126 -14.60 -4.87 -9.83
N LYS A 127 -14.82 -5.77 -8.86
CA LYS A 127 -16.15 -6.05 -8.30
C LYS A 127 -16.80 -4.81 -7.66
N ALA A 128 -16.00 -3.91 -7.10
CA ALA A 128 -16.45 -2.63 -6.55
C ALA A 128 -16.66 -1.53 -7.61
N GLY A 129 -16.56 -1.84 -8.91
CA GLY A 129 -16.75 -0.88 -10.00
C GLY A 129 -15.55 0.04 -10.27
N LYS A 130 -14.34 -0.38 -9.85
CA LYS A 130 -13.07 0.31 -10.14
C LYS A 130 -12.36 -0.32 -11.34
N VAL A 131 -11.40 0.41 -11.90
CA VAL A 131 -10.65 0.03 -13.11
C VAL A 131 -9.13 0.05 -12.88
N PRO A 132 -8.61 -0.70 -11.89
CA PRO A 132 -7.29 -0.51 -11.28
C PRO A 132 -6.08 -0.63 -12.21
N ILE A 133 -6.18 -1.45 -13.26
CA ILE A 133 -5.12 -1.70 -14.25
C ILE A 133 -5.62 -1.50 -15.69
N SER A 134 -6.83 -0.95 -15.86
CA SER A 134 -7.41 -0.75 -17.19
C SER A 134 -6.66 0.34 -17.93
N GLY A 135 -6.26 0.08 -19.18
CA GLY A 135 -5.51 1.02 -20.01
C GLY A 135 -4.00 1.01 -19.79
N LEU A 136 -3.49 0.13 -18.92
CA LEU A 136 -2.06 -0.09 -18.75
C LEU A 136 -1.59 -1.26 -19.64
N PRO A 137 -0.42 -1.17 -20.30
CA PRO A 137 0.11 -2.26 -21.10
C PRO A 137 0.45 -3.49 -20.23
N THR A 138 -0.08 -4.65 -20.60
CA THR A 138 0.14 -5.93 -19.89
C THR A 138 1.64 -6.25 -19.74
N ASN A 139 2.42 -6.04 -20.81
CA ASN A 139 3.86 -6.27 -20.83
C ASN A 139 4.62 -5.39 -19.83
N GLU A 140 4.21 -4.13 -19.64
CA GLU A 140 4.83 -3.24 -18.63
C GLU A 140 4.58 -3.72 -17.21
N ILE A 141 3.36 -4.20 -16.91
CA ILE A 141 3.01 -4.74 -15.59
C ILE A 141 3.79 -6.02 -15.32
N GLU A 142 3.85 -6.93 -16.28
CA GLU A 142 4.59 -8.19 -16.16
C GLU A 142 6.09 -7.94 -15.96
N GLU A 143 6.67 -7.01 -16.72
CA GLU A 143 8.06 -6.62 -16.58
C GLU A 143 8.34 -5.97 -15.22
N GLN A 144 7.46 -5.08 -14.76
CA GLN A 144 7.58 -4.53 -13.42
C GLN A 144 7.46 -5.60 -12.33
N CYS A 145 6.67 -6.66 -12.54
CA CYS A 145 6.61 -7.78 -11.60
C CYS A 145 7.95 -8.52 -11.52
N LYS A 146 8.68 -8.68 -12.63
CA LYS A 146 10.03 -9.27 -12.63
C LYS A 146 11.04 -8.40 -11.90
N ILE A 147 11.08 -7.10 -12.22
CA ILE A 147 11.92 -6.11 -11.52
C ILE A 147 11.62 -6.12 -10.01
N SER A 148 10.33 -6.21 -9.65
CA SER A 148 9.90 -6.26 -8.25
C SER A 148 10.36 -7.54 -7.54
N LEU A 149 10.42 -8.68 -8.23
CA LEU A 149 10.98 -9.91 -7.68
C LEU A 149 12.49 -9.77 -7.41
N GLU A 150 13.23 -9.19 -8.34
CA GLU A 150 14.67 -8.94 -8.18
C GLU A 150 14.94 -8.02 -6.98
N ASN A 151 14.16 -6.94 -6.84
CA ASN A 151 14.25 -6.03 -5.70
C ASN A 151 14.00 -6.73 -4.36
N LEU A 152 13.04 -7.67 -4.31
CA LEU A 152 12.77 -8.47 -3.11
C LEU A 152 13.93 -9.43 -2.78
N GLU A 153 14.57 -10.05 -3.79
CA GLU A 153 15.74 -10.89 -3.55
C GLU A 153 16.95 -10.07 -3.09
N ILE A 154 17.19 -8.89 -3.68
CA ILE A 154 18.26 -7.97 -3.26
C ILE A 154 18.07 -7.57 -1.80
N ALA A 155 16.86 -7.16 -1.41
CA ALA A 155 16.56 -6.82 -0.03
C ALA A 155 16.76 -8.02 0.91
N LYS A 156 16.41 -9.23 0.47
CA LYS A 156 16.66 -10.43 1.27
C LYS A 156 18.16 -10.72 1.47
N ILE A 157 19.00 -10.49 0.45
CA ILE A 157 20.45 -10.64 0.56
C ILE A 157 21.03 -9.61 1.53
N LYS A 158 20.53 -8.37 1.47
CA LYS A 158 20.99 -7.24 2.29
C LYS A 158 20.21 -7.08 3.60
N TRP A 159 19.62 -8.15 4.11
CA TRP A 159 18.72 -8.10 5.26
C TRP A 159 19.34 -7.45 6.51
N SER A 160 20.63 -7.69 6.74
CA SER A 160 21.40 -7.12 7.85
C SER A 160 21.65 -5.61 7.74
N ASP A 161 21.44 -5.01 6.57
CA ASP A 161 21.64 -3.57 6.35
C ASP A 161 20.42 -2.73 6.76
N PHE A 162 19.29 -3.39 6.99
CA PHE A 162 18.04 -2.78 7.45
C PHE A 162 17.96 -2.70 8.97
N THR A 163 17.30 -1.66 9.47
CA THR A 163 16.95 -1.55 10.90
C THR A 163 15.94 -2.63 11.29
N GLU A 164 15.80 -2.91 12.59
CA GLU A 164 14.80 -3.88 13.05
C GLU A 164 13.37 -3.48 12.64
N GLN A 165 13.06 -2.19 12.66
CA GLN A 165 11.76 -1.66 12.26
C GLN A 165 11.53 -1.82 10.75
N GLU A 166 12.53 -1.52 9.92
CA GLU A 166 12.47 -1.77 8.48
C GLU A 166 12.24 -3.25 8.18
N GLN A 167 12.93 -4.15 8.88
CA GLN A 167 12.74 -5.59 8.77
C GLN A 167 11.29 -6.02 9.08
N TRP A 168 10.70 -5.52 10.17
CA TRP A 168 9.30 -5.81 10.50
C TRP A 168 8.31 -5.24 9.48
N VAL A 169 8.59 -4.07 8.94
CA VAL A 169 7.77 -3.48 7.87
C VAL A 169 7.84 -4.34 6.61
N LEU A 170 9.03 -4.76 6.18
CA LEU A 170 9.20 -5.63 5.01
C LEU A 170 8.55 -7.01 5.21
N PHE A 171 8.53 -7.52 6.45
CA PHE A 171 7.87 -8.78 6.78
C PHE A 171 6.36 -8.78 6.46
N THR A 172 5.69 -7.62 6.48
CA THR A 172 4.28 -7.51 6.06
C THR A 172 4.06 -8.00 4.61
N GLY A 173 5.10 -7.96 3.79
CA GLY A 173 5.16 -8.46 2.41
C GLY A 173 5.47 -9.93 2.23
N TRP A 174 5.34 -10.78 3.25
CA TRP A 174 5.73 -12.21 3.20
C TRP A 174 5.10 -13.06 2.08
N LYS A 175 3.99 -12.61 1.47
CA LYS A 175 3.37 -13.27 0.31
C LYS A 175 3.83 -12.69 -1.03
N SER A 176 4.48 -11.53 -1.05
CA SER A 176 4.72 -10.72 -2.25
C SER A 176 5.49 -11.49 -3.32
N LYS A 177 6.55 -12.21 -2.94
CA LYS A 177 7.32 -13.06 -3.88
C LYS A 177 6.44 -14.06 -4.61
N LYS A 178 5.52 -14.74 -3.90
CA LYS A 178 4.64 -15.74 -4.49
C LYS A 178 3.57 -15.11 -5.40
N ILE A 179 3.05 -13.96 -5.00
CA ILE A 179 2.08 -13.19 -5.78
C ILE A 179 2.72 -12.74 -7.09
N LEU A 180 3.84 -12.02 -7.02
CA LEU A 180 4.53 -11.47 -8.18
C LEU A 180 5.00 -12.56 -9.14
N SER A 181 5.58 -13.65 -8.64
CA SER A 181 6.05 -14.77 -9.50
C SER A 181 4.91 -15.52 -10.21
N SER A 182 3.71 -15.50 -9.66
CA SER A 182 2.54 -16.11 -10.32
C SER A 182 2.00 -15.18 -11.42
N ILE A 183 1.98 -13.88 -11.17
CA ILE A 183 1.40 -12.88 -12.07
C ILE A 183 2.37 -12.52 -13.21
N ALA A 184 3.67 -12.44 -12.95
CA ALA A 184 4.70 -12.13 -13.95
C ALA A 184 4.75 -13.09 -15.15
N LYS A 185 4.12 -14.27 -15.03
CA LYS A 185 4.06 -15.28 -16.10
C LYS A 185 2.87 -15.09 -17.03
N ASN A 186 1.76 -14.57 -16.52
CA ASN A 186 0.51 -14.44 -17.26
C ASN A 186 -0.45 -13.52 -16.49
N LEU A 187 -0.45 -12.23 -16.83
CA LEU A 187 -1.35 -11.26 -16.22
C LEU A 187 -2.81 -11.49 -16.62
N ASP A 188 -3.09 -12.06 -17.80
CA ASP A 188 -4.47 -12.35 -18.24
C ASP A 188 -5.20 -13.29 -17.28
N LYS A 189 -4.45 -14.17 -16.60
CA LYS A 189 -4.96 -15.08 -15.56
C LYS A 189 -4.98 -14.47 -14.16
N LEU A 190 -4.82 -13.16 -14.01
CA LEU A 190 -4.74 -12.47 -12.71
C LEU A 190 -5.88 -12.87 -11.77
N ASP A 191 -7.14 -12.73 -12.23
CA ASP A 191 -8.31 -12.96 -11.36
C ASP A 191 -8.37 -14.40 -10.85
N SER A 192 -8.04 -15.38 -11.70
CA SER A 192 -7.98 -16.80 -11.34
C SER A 192 -6.81 -17.11 -10.38
N THR A 193 -5.67 -16.45 -10.59
CA THR A 193 -4.47 -16.60 -9.77
C THR A 193 -4.71 -16.04 -8.37
N VAL A 194 -5.33 -14.87 -8.27
CA VAL A 194 -5.70 -14.25 -7.00
C VAL A 194 -6.66 -15.16 -6.23
N ALA A 195 -7.73 -15.65 -6.86
CA ALA A 195 -8.69 -16.55 -6.21
C ALA A 195 -8.00 -17.82 -5.66
N LYS A 196 -7.04 -18.38 -6.40
CA LYS A 196 -6.24 -19.53 -5.92
C LYS A 196 -5.35 -19.18 -4.73
N LEU A 197 -4.77 -17.98 -4.70
CA LEU A 197 -3.88 -17.53 -3.62
C LEU A 197 -4.64 -17.14 -2.35
N GLU A 198 -5.82 -16.54 -2.47
CA GLU A 198 -6.71 -16.21 -1.35
C GLU A 198 -7.18 -17.48 -0.62
N ASN A 199 -7.58 -18.51 -1.37
CA ASN A 199 -8.07 -19.77 -0.82
C ASN A 199 -6.95 -20.66 -0.22
N ARG A 200 -5.67 -20.29 -0.42
CA ARG A 200 -4.54 -21.08 0.06
C ARG A 200 -4.18 -20.70 1.49
N ARG A 201 -4.50 -21.58 2.45
CA ARG A 201 -3.92 -21.49 3.80
C ARG A 201 -2.42 -21.72 3.73
N MET A 202 -1.65 -20.74 4.22
CA MET A 202 -0.18 -20.77 4.27
C MET A 202 0.32 -20.51 5.69
N THR A 203 -0.42 -20.98 6.70
CA THR A 203 -0.15 -20.72 8.12
C THR A 203 1.24 -21.20 8.54
N PHE A 204 1.61 -22.44 8.20
CA PHE A 204 2.96 -22.95 8.48
C PHE A 204 4.06 -22.12 7.78
N THR A 205 3.84 -21.74 6.51
CA THR A 205 4.79 -20.89 5.79
C THR A 205 4.93 -19.52 6.45
N PHE A 206 3.83 -18.94 6.93
CA PHE A 206 3.85 -17.68 7.67
C PHE A 206 4.62 -17.82 8.98
N VAL A 207 4.32 -18.84 9.80
CA VAL A 207 5.02 -19.09 11.07
C VAL A 207 6.52 -19.29 10.86
N MET A 208 6.91 -20.09 9.87
CA MET A 208 8.33 -20.29 9.53
C MET A 208 9.01 -18.99 9.10
N LYS A 209 8.34 -18.17 8.28
CA LYS A 209 8.87 -16.86 7.85
C LYS A 209 8.96 -15.86 9.00
N ALA A 210 7.98 -15.87 9.92
CA ALA A 210 7.97 -15.03 11.11
C ALA A 210 9.14 -15.37 12.03
N PHE A 211 9.37 -16.67 12.25
CA PHE A 211 10.50 -17.16 13.05
C PHE A 211 11.85 -16.73 12.44
N LEU A 212 11.96 -16.83 11.11
CA LEU A 212 13.16 -16.42 10.37
C LEU A 212 13.27 -14.90 10.17
N LYS A 213 12.30 -14.10 10.64
CA LYS A 213 12.13 -12.67 10.32
C LYS A 213 12.44 -12.39 8.84
N THR A 214 11.73 -13.02 7.91
CA THR A 214 11.99 -12.82 6.47
C THR A 214 10.71 -12.91 5.65
N PHE A 215 10.66 -12.24 4.49
CA PHE A 215 9.49 -12.23 3.61
C PHE A 215 9.61 -13.18 2.41
#